data_AF-A0A853SRY6-F1
#
_entry.id   AF-A0A853SRY6-F1
#
_cell.length_a   1.000
_cell.length_b   1.000
_cell.length_c   1.000
_cell.angle_alpha   90.00
_cell.angle_beta   90.00
_cell.angle_gamma   90.00
#
_symmetry.space_group_name_H-M   'P 1'
#
loop_
_entity.id
_entity.type
_entity.pdbx_description
1 polymer ?
#
loop_
_entity_poly.entity_id
_entity_poly.type
_entity_poly.pdbx_seq_one_letter_code
_entity_poly.pdbx_strand_id
1 'polypeptide(L)'
;MKLKSLIAAAVLSAASIGSASATAYTVNLVNTTGNLWTSGFSAVPSPLGDFTDTFTFTPNATFGSTAQAFLANLSVTGSDSSSISFSSANLNGIGLTGFGSPTPFGYAQGEVLAPTSLLFNGPLVLTVIGNTKGGSYGGVFNLNLAPVPEPETYGMLLAGLGILGFLARRRKQS
;
A
#
# COMPACT_ATOMS: atom_id res chain seq x y z
N MET A 1 -9.99 11.38 -52.07
CA MET A 1 -10.30 11.82 -50.69
C MET A 1 -10.85 10.71 -49.78
N LYS A 2 -11.56 9.70 -50.31
CA LYS A 2 -12.21 8.63 -49.51
C LYS A 2 -11.25 7.64 -48.81
N LEU A 3 -10.03 7.45 -49.32
CA LEU A 3 -9.07 6.50 -48.73
C LEU A 3 -8.41 7.03 -47.45
N LYS A 4 -8.20 8.35 -47.37
CA LYS A 4 -7.61 9.00 -46.17
C LYS A 4 -8.56 8.95 -44.98
N SER A 5 -9.88 9.06 -45.20
CA SER A 5 -10.86 8.95 -44.11
C SER A 5 -11.07 7.50 -43.65
N LEU A 6 -10.87 6.52 -44.53
CA LEU A 6 -10.94 5.10 -44.17
C LEU A 6 -9.77 4.66 -43.28
N ILE A 7 -8.56 5.17 -43.58
CA ILE A 7 -7.37 4.97 -42.73
C ILE A 7 -7.54 5.68 -41.39
N ALA A 8 -8.06 6.92 -41.37
CA ALA A 8 -8.33 7.64 -40.12
C ALA A 8 -9.40 6.94 -39.25
N ALA A 9 -10.44 6.36 -39.86
CA ALA A 9 -11.45 5.59 -39.14
C ALA A 9 -10.91 4.27 -38.57
N ALA A 10 -10.03 3.57 -39.30
CA ALA A 10 -9.39 2.34 -38.82
C ALA A 10 -8.38 2.59 -37.68
N VAL A 11 -7.66 3.71 -37.71
CA VAL A 11 -6.74 4.12 -36.62
C VAL A 11 -7.53 4.57 -35.39
N LEU A 12 -8.67 5.24 -35.56
CA LEU A 12 -9.53 5.63 -34.45
C LEU A 12 -10.26 4.44 -33.80
N SER A 13 -10.59 3.39 -34.56
CA SER A 13 -11.14 2.13 -34.01
C SER A 13 -10.10 1.24 -33.34
N ALA A 14 -8.80 1.40 -33.67
CA ALA A 14 -7.72 0.68 -33.01
C ALA A 14 -7.37 1.28 -31.62
N ALA A 15 -7.72 2.55 -31.39
CA ALA A 15 -7.52 3.22 -30.09
C ALA A 15 -8.58 2.86 -29.03
N SER A 16 -9.66 2.17 -29.40
CA SER A 16 -10.72 1.73 -28.47
C SER A 16 -10.54 0.30 -27.92
N ILE A 17 -9.38 -0.33 -28.15
CA ILE A 17 -9.09 -1.67 -27.62
C ILE A 17 -8.59 -1.51 -26.17
N GLY A 18 -9.52 -1.53 -25.22
CA GLY A 18 -9.29 -1.77 -23.79
C GLY A 18 -8.61 -0.65 -23.01
N SER A 19 -9.35 0.37 -22.60
CA SER A 19 -8.90 1.26 -21.53
C SER A 19 -8.97 0.51 -20.19
N ALA A 20 -7.84 0.22 -19.56
CA ALA A 20 -7.82 -0.26 -18.17
C ALA A 20 -8.43 0.81 -17.26
N SER A 21 -9.33 0.41 -16.36
CA SER A 21 -9.93 1.33 -15.39
C SER A 21 -8.93 1.66 -14.29
N ALA A 22 -8.89 2.91 -13.83
CA ALA A 22 -8.04 3.30 -12.71
C ALA A 22 -8.83 4.04 -11.63
N THR A 23 -8.74 3.57 -10.38
CA THR A 23 -9.42 4.18 -9.24
C THR A 23 -8.43 4.47 -8.12
N ALA A 24 -8.62 5.59 -7.41
CA ALA A 24 -7.80 5.97 -6.27
C ALA A 24 -8.64 6.06 -4.99
N TYR A 25 -8.10 5.53 -3.89
CA TYR A 25 -8.73 5.47 -2.59
C TYR A 25 -7.80 6.07 -1.54
N THR A 26 -8.38 6.69 -0.51
CA THR A 26 -7.66 7.10 0.69
C THR A 26 -8.12 6.25 1.85
N VAL A 27 -7.17 5.69 2.60
CA VAL A 27 -7.43 4.82 3.75
C VAL A 27 -6.80 5.45 4.99
N ASN A 28 -7.64 5.81 5.96
CA ASN A 28 -7.16 6.30 7.24
C ASN A 28 -6.92 5.11 8.16
N LEU A 29 -5.66 4.95 8.57
CA LEU A 29 -5.24 3.97 9.56
C LEU A 29 -5.62 4.46 10.96
N VAL A 30 -5.99 3.50 11.80
CA VAL A 30 -6.32 3.73 13.20
C VAL A 30 -5.17 3.22 14.05
N ASN A 31 -4.69 4.04 14.99
CA ASN A 31 -3.75 3.58 16.00
C ASN A 31 -4.47 2.64 16.96
N THR A 32 -4.05 1.38 17.00
CA THR A 32 -4.66 0.38 17.88
C THR A 32 -3.84 0.15 19.13
N THR A 33 -2.51 0.22 19.06
CA THR A 33 -1.62 0.07 20.22
C THR A 33 -0.22 0.60 19.90
N GLY A 34 0.31 1.49 20.75
CA GLY A 34 1.68 2.00 20.64
C GLY A 34 1.96 2.59 19.25
N ASN A 35 2.88 1.96 18.53
CA ASN A 35 3.29 2.36 17.17
C ASN A 35 2.52 1.64 16.05
N LEU A 36 1.56 0.77 16.38
CA LEU A 36 0.78 0.01 15.41
C LEU A 36 -0.43 0.80 14.93
N TRP A 37 -0.47 1.03 13.63
CA TRP A 37 -1.56 1.65 12.89
C TRP A 37 -2.11 0.65 11.88
N THR A 38 -3.43 0.45 11.84
CA THR A 38 -4.04 -0.53 10.96
C THR A 38 -5.40 -0.09 10.46
N SER A 39 -5.79 -0.59 9.30
CA SER A 39 -7.16 -0.49 8.80
C SER A 39 -7.44 -1.57 7.76
N GLY A 40 -8.72 -1.89 7.61
CA GLY A 40 -9.21 -2.63 6.46
C GLY A 40 -9.37 -1.70 5.25
N PHE A 41 -9.28 -2.27 4.06
CA PHE A 41 -9.62 -1.58 2.82
C PHE A 41 -10.32 -2.53 1.84
N SER A 42 -11.05 -1.99 0.89
CA SER A 42 -11.72 -2.76 -0.15
C SER A 42 -11.93 -1.95 -1.41
N ALA A 43 -12.11 -2.65 -2.53
CA ALA A 43 -12.49 -2.07 -3.79
C ALA A 43 -13.42 -3.00 -4.58
N VAL A 44 -14.19 -2.39 -5.47
CA VAL A 44 -15.07 -3.05 -6.43
C VAL A 44 -14.65 -2.57 -7.83
N PRO A 45 -13.66 -3.22 -8.46
CA PRO A 45 -13.17 -2.78 -9.75
C PRO A 45 -14.27 -2.75 -10.81
N SER A 46 -14.34 -1.64 -11.55
CA SER A 46 -15.34 -1.40 -12.59
C SER A 46 -14.81 -0.43 -13.63
N PRO A 47 -15.13 -0.57 -14.92
CA PRO A 47 -15.87 -1.68 -15.54
C PRO A 47 -15.12 -3.03 -15.50
N LEU A 48 -15.75 -4.09 -15.98
CA LEU A 48 -15.12 -5.41 -16.13
C LEU A 48 -13.88 -5.34 -17.03
N GLY A 49 -12.89 -6.20 -16.76
CA GLY A 49 -11.63 -6.25 -17.47
C GLY A 49 -10.45 -5.78 -16.61
N ASP A 50 -9.43 -5.23 -17.27
CA ASP A 50 -8.19 -4.81 -16.60
C ASP A 50 -8.43 -3.56 -15.75
N PHE A 51 -7.85 -3.55 -14.55
CA PHE A 51 -7.92 -2.43 -13.61
C PHE A 51 -6.58 -2.13 -12.95
N THR A 52 -6.46 -0.89 -12.46
CA THR A 52 -5.38 -0.42 -11.60
C THR A 52 -5.98 0.39 -10.46
N ASP A 53 -5.96 -0.15 -9.26
CA ASP A 53 -6.41 0.56 -8.07
C ASP A 53 -5.22 1.07 -7.26
N THR A 54 -5.37 2.24 -6.66
CA THR A 54 -4.34 2.84 -5.80
C THR A 54 -4.93 3.17 -4.44
N PHE A 55 -4.32 2.69 -3.36
CA PHE A 55 -4.69 3.02 -1.98
C PHE A 55 -3.58 3.84 -1.34
N THR A 56 -3.92 5.06 -0.93
CA THR A 56 -3.03 5.92 -0.15
C THR A 56 -3.39 5.79 1.32
N PHE A 57 -2.46 5.28 2.13
CA PHE A 57 -2.65 5.12 3.57
C PHE A 57 -2.14 6.33 4.34
N THR A 58 -2.88 6.72 5.38
CA THR A 58 -2.48 7.77 6.33
C THR A 58 -2.54 7.23 7.77
N PRO A 59 -1.56 7.49 8.66
CA PRO A 59 -0.46 8.43 8.50
C PRO A 59 0.66 7.90 7.58
N ASN A 60 1.52 8.83 7.16
CA ASN A 60 2.70 8.54 6.35
C ASN A 60 3.70 7.66 7.11
N ALA A 61 4.48 6.85 6.38
CA ALA A 61 5.59 6.13 6.96
C ALA A 61 6.72 7.08 7.37
N THR A 62 7.37 6.78 8.49
CA THR A 62 8.66 7.36 8.85
C THR A 62 9.79 6.38 8.58
N PHE A 63 11.01 6.89 8.38
CA PHE A 63 12.19 6.05 8.16
C PHE A 63 12.35 5.02 9.28
N GLY A 64 12.51 3.74 8.91
CA GLY A 64 12.65 2.64 9.85
C GLY A 64 11.32 1.99 10.29
N SER A 65 10.17 2.48 9.81
CA SER A 65 8.88 1.83 10.02
C SER A 65 8.85 0.45 9.35
N THR A 66 7.94 -0.42 9.76
CA THR A 66 7.66 -1.67 9.04
C THR A 66 6.22 -1.70 8.54
N ALA A 67 6.01 -2.27 7.36
CA ALA A 67 4.68 -2.46 6.79
C ALA A 67 4.41 -3.94 6.47
N GLN A 68 3.16 -4.32 6.61
CA GLN A 68 2.59 -5.59 6.19
C GLN A 68 1.25 -5.32 5.53
N ALA A 69 0.96 -6.03 4.46
CA ALA A 69 -0.28 -5.91 3.72
C ALA A 69 -0.79 -7.28 3.30
N PHE A 70 -2.10 -7.44 3.26
CA PHE A 70 -2.77 -8.59 2.71
C PHE A 70 -3.98 -8.09 1.93
N LEU A 71 -4.24 -8.63 0.75
CA LEU A 71 -5.48 -8.42 0.02
C LEU A 71 -5.89 -9.71 -0.69
N ALA A 72 -7.19 -9.94 -0.79
CA ALA A 72 -7.72 -11.12 -1.47
C ALA A 72 -9.11 -10.89 -2.05
N ASN A 73 -9.40 -11.65 -3.09
CA ASN A 73 -10.72 -11.94 -3.60
C ASN A 73 -11.07 -13.40 -3.25
N LEU A 74 -12.32 -13.63 -2.88
CA LEU A 74 -12.89 -14.96 -2.73
C LEU A 74 -13.96 -15.14 -3.81
N SER A 75 -13.85 -16.25 -4.53
CA SER A 75 -14.79 -16.65 -5.58
C SER A 75 -15.18 -18.12 -5.38
N VAL A 76 -16.14 -18.65 -6.12
CA VAL A 76 -16.57 -20.04 -5.93
C VAL A 76 -15.59 -21.01 -6.58
N THR A 77 -15.12 -20.70 -7.79
CA THR A 77 -14.30 -21.62 -8.60
C THR A 77 -12.96 -21.04 -9.03
N GLY A 78 -12.70 -19.75 -8.74
CA GLY A 78 -11.48 -19.06 -9.21
C GLY A 78 -11.57 -18.61 -10.66
N SER A 79 -12.72 -18.82 -11.31
CA SER A 79 -12.93 -18.48 -12.72
C SER A 79 -14.34 -18.00 -13.04
N ASP A 80 -15.22 -17.99 -12.03
CA ASP A 80 -16.60 -17.50 -12.03
C ASP A 80 -16.68 -15.97 -12.13
N SER A 81 -17.90 -15.44 -12.29
CA SER A 81 -18.13 -14.01 -12.55
C SER A 81 -17.80 -13.07 -11.38
N SER A 82 -17.44 -13.60 -10.21
CA SER A 82 -16.92 -12.81 -9.08
C SER A 82 -15.40 -12.93 -8.91
N SER A 83 -14.73 -13.68 -9.80
CA SER A 83 -13.29 -13.88 -9.73
C SER A 83 -12.53 -12.63 -10.15
N ILE A 84 -11.51 -12.31 -9.35
CA ILE A 84 -10.54 -11.27 -9.62
C ILE A 84 -9.17 -11.92 -9.68
N SER A 85 -8.48 -11.72 -10.80
CA SER A 85 -7.10 -12.15 -10.97
C SER A 85 -6.12 -11.01 -10.78
N PHE A 86 -5.33 -11.05 -9.72
CA PHE A 86 -4.25 -10.09 -9.50
C PHE A 86 -3.07 -10.40 -10.41
N SER A 87 -2.62 -9.40 -11.16
CA SER A 87 -1.41 -9.45 -11.98
C SER A 87 -0.19 -8.98 -11.20
N SER A 88 -0.37 -7.98 -10.33
CA SER A 88 0.65 -7.53 -9.38
C SER A 88 0.04 -6.66 -8.29
N ALA A 89 0.67 -6.63 -7.13
CA ALA A 89 0.50 -5.54 -6.17
C ALA A 89 1.86 -5.06 -5.68
N ASN A 90 2.01 -3.76 -5.43
CA ASN A 90 3.23 -3.21 -4.86
C ASN A 90 2.96 -2.02 -3.93
N LEU A 91 3.73 -1.93 -2.85
CA LEU A 91 3.74 -0.79 -1.93
C LEU A 91 4.95 0.08 -2.24
N ASN A 92 4.75 1.24 -2.87
CA ASN A 92 5.81 2.17 -3.27
C ASN A 92 6.98 1.48 -4.02
N GLY A 93 6.67 0.52 -4.91
CA GLY A 93 7.67 -0.26 -5.66
C GLY A 93 8.17 -1.53 -4.96
N ILE A 94 7.78 -1.79 -3.72
CA ILE A 94 8.02 -3.06 -3.03
C ILE A 94 6.93 -4.05 -3.43
N GLY A 95 7.28 -5.08 -4.20
CA GLY A 95 6.33 -6.08 -4.69
C GLY A 95 5.74 -6.96 -3.57
N LEU A 96 4.44 -7.24 -3.68
CA LEU A 96 3.77 -8.28 -2.92
C LEU A 96 3.93 -9.64 -3.64
N THR A 97 3.77 -10.73 -2.89
CA THR A 97 3.79 -12.09 -3.43
C THR A 97 2.38 -12.66 -3.54
N GLY A 98 2.02 -13.10 -4.74
CA GLY A 98 0.69 -13.61 -5.05
C GLY A 98 0.47 -15.05 -4.60
N PHE A 99 -0.80 -15.41 -4.39
CA PHE A 99 -1.26 -16.77 -4.12
C PHE A 99 -2.63 -17.02 -4.77
N GLY A 100 -2.94 -18.29 -5.01
CA GLY A 100 -4.22 -18.73 -5.57
C GLY A 100 -4.48 -20.20 -5.23
N SER A 101 -5.48 -20.48 -4.39
CA SER A 101 -5.74 -21.82 -3.86
C SER A 101 -7.22 -22.09 -3.59
N PRO A 102 -7.69 -23.34 -3.79
CA PRO A 102 -8.96 -23.79 -3.25
C PRO A 102 -8.95 -23.75 -1.71
N THR A 103 -10.11 -23.45 -1.14
CA THR A 103 -10.40 -23.39 0.30
C THR A 103 -11.73 -24.09 0.57
N PRO A 104 -12.08 -24.42 1.83
CA PRO A 104 -13.39 -24.99 2.17
C PRO A 104 -14.59 -24.10 1.79
N PHE A 105 -14.37 -22.81 1.51
CA PHE A 105 -15.41 -21.82 1.24
C PHE A 105 -15.41 -21.34 -0.22
N GLY A 106 -14.56 -21.90 -1.10
CA GLY A 106 -14.40 -21.46 -2.49
C GLY A 106 -12.93 -21.38 -2.90
N TYR A 107 -12.59 -20.50 -3.83
CA TYR A 107 -11.24 -20.24 -4.30
C TYR A 107 -10.76 -18.85 -3.90
N ALA A 108 -9.65 -18.78 -3.17
CA ALA A 108 -9.05 -17.52 -2.76
C ALA A 108 -7.87 -17.17 -3.68
N GLN A 109 -7.87 -15.95 -4.20
CA GLN A 109 -6.74 -15.34 -4.90
C GLN A 109 -6.34 -14.07 -4.15
N GLY A 110 -5.05 -13.79 -4.03
CA GLY A 110 -4.60 -12.62 -3.28
C GLY A 110 -3.12 -12.34 -3.38
N GLU A 111 -2.71 -11.30 -2.67
CA GLU A 111 -1.35 -10.78 -2.62
C GLU A 111 -0.96 -10.49 -1.16
N VAL A 112 0.28 -10.79 -0.78
CA VAL A 112 0.79 -10.60 0.59
C VAL A 112 2.12 -9.86 0.58
N LEU A 113 2.26 -8.88 1.47
CA LEU A 113 3.55 -8.31 1.84
C LEU A 113 3.90 -8.84 3.23
N ALA A 114 4.95 -9.67 3.31
CA ALA A 114 5.55 -10.01 4.59
C ALA A 114 6.09 -8.74 5.28
N PRO A 115 6.23 -8.72 6.62
CA PRO A 115 6.74 -7.56 7.34
C PRO A 115 8.04 -7.03 6.74
N THR A 116 8.00 -5.81 6.20
CA THR A 116 9.10 -5.22 5.42
C THR A 116 9.46 -3.85 5.97
N SER A 117 10.76 -3.58 6.13
CA SER A 117 11.27 -2.27 6.55
C SER A 117 11.11 -1.22 5.45
N LEU A 118 10.63 -0.05 5.85
CA LEU A 118 10.47 1.12 4.99
C LEU A 118 11.65 2.06 5.20
N LEU A 119 12.43 2.25 4.14
CA LEU A 119 13.65 3.07 4.15
C LEU A 119 13.41 4.47 3.56
N PHE A 120 12.19 4.99 3.72
CA PHE A 120 11.78 6.29 3.23
C PHE A 120 10.85 6.98 4.24
N ASN A 121 10.69 8.29 4.06
CA ASN A 121 9.66 9.06 4.73
C ASN A 121 8.66 9.54 3.66
N GLY A 122 7.37 9.31 3.86
CA GLY A 122 6.36 9.77 2.92
C GLY A 122 5.08 8.92 2.84
N PRO A 123 4.20 9.26 1.89
CA PRO A 123 2.94 8.56 1.69
C PRO A 123 3.15 7.09 1.35
N LEU A 124 2.30 6.24 1.93
CA LEU A 124 2.24 4.82 1.64
C LEU A 124 1.18 4.60 0.57
N VAL A 125 1.61 4.10 -0.59
CA VAL A 125 0.79 3.94 -1.77
C VAL A 125 0.87 2.49 -2.24
N LEU A 126 -0.21 1.73 -2.03
CA LEU A 126 -0.38 0.40 -2.58
C LEU A 126 -1.03 0.51 -3.95
N THR A 127 -0.35 0.02 -4.98
CA THR A 127 -0.90 -0.11 -6.33
C THR A 127 -1.26 -1.58 -6.57
N VAL A 128 -2.51 -1.84 -6.95
CA VAL A 128 -3.05 -3.17 -7.24
C VAL A 128 -3.46 -3.21 -8.70
N ILE A 129 -2.91 -4.14 -9.47
CA ILE A 129 -3.20 -4.32 -10.89
C ILE A 129 -3.74 -5.73 -11.07
N GLY A 130 -4.82 -5.85 -11.84
CA GLY A 130 -5.42 -7.14 -12.13
C GLY A 130 -6.49 -7.07 -13.20
N ASN A 131 -7.21 -8.18 -13.35
CA ASN A 131 -8.37 -8.31 -14.21
C ASN A 131 -9.57 -8.76 -13.38
N THR A 132 -10.69 -8.07 -13.50
CA THR A 132 -11.95 -8.40 -12.83
C THR A 132 -12.95 -9.01 -13.81
N LYS A 133 -13.52 -10.16 -13.46
CA LYS A 133 -14.76 -10.66 -14.09
C LYS A 133 -16.02 -10.15 -13.37
N GLY A 134 -15.81 -9.46 -12.25
CA GLY A 134 -16.79 -8.93 -11.32
C GLY A 134 -16.33 -9.15 -9.88
N GLY A 135 -17.22 -8.93 -8.92
CA GLY A 135 -16.91 -9.11 -7.50
C GLY A 135 -16.09 -7.95 -6.90
N SER A 136 -15.54 -8.21 -5.72
CA SER A 136 -14.76 -7.24 -4.94
C SER A 136 -13.56 -7.92 -4.30
N TYR A 137 -12.56 -7.13 -3.92
CA TYR A 137 -11.50 -7.61 -3.05
C TYR A 137 -11.37 -6.71 -1.83
N GLY A 138 -10.77 -7.26 -0.79
CA GLY A 138 -10.53 -6.55 0.45
C GLY A 138 -9.25 -7.03 1.11
N GLY A 139 -8.78 -6.24 2.06
CA GLY A 139 -7.50 -6.45 2.66
C GLY A 139 -7.34 -5.76 4.00
N VAL A 140 -6.19 -6.00 4.60
CA VAL A 140 -5.72 -5.34 5.81
C VAL A 140 -4.35 -4.75 5.54
N PHE A 141 -4.10 -3.57 6.10
CA PHE A 141 -2.81 -2.92 6.07
C PHE A 141 -2.35 -2.62 7.49
N ASN A 142 -1.15 -3.07 7.83
CA ASN A 142 -0.52 -2.84 9.13
C ASN A 142 0.75 -2.01 8.92
N LEU A 143 0.81 -0.86 9.58
CA LEU A 143 1.97 0.00 9.66
C LEU A 143 2.43 0.05 11.11
N ASN A 144 3.65 -0.39 11.36
CA ASN A 144 4.31 -0.15 12.63
C ASN A 144 5.30 0.99 12.46
N LEU A 145 4.94 2.18 12.94
CA LEU A 145 5.79 3.36 12.84
C LEU A 145 7.10 3.17 13.62
N ALA A 146 8.21 3.65 13.09
CA ALA A 146 9.46 3.67 13.85
C ALA A 146 9.26 4.44 15.18
N PRO A 147 9.75 3.93 16.31
CA PRO A 147 9.79 4.69 17.55
C PRO A 147 10.51 6.02 17.32
N VAL A 148 9.82 7.13 17.57
CA VAL A 148 10.44 8.45 17.60
C VAL A 148 10.89 8.70 19.03
N PRO A 149 12.17 8.96 19.31
CA PRO A 149 12.61 9.28 20.65
C PRO A 149 11.87 10.52 21.15
N GLU A 150 11.25 10.42 22.32
CA GLU A 150 10.46 11.52 22.85
C GLU A 150 11.34 12.76 23.08
N PRO A 151 10.81 13.98 22.92
CA PRO A 151 11.55 15.22 23.18
C PRO A 151 12.21 15.24 24.57
N GLU A 152 11.58 14.58 25.54
CA GLU A 152 12.08 14.43 26.90
C GLU A 152 13.41 13.67 26.95
N THR A 153 13.61 12.66 26.11
CA THR A 153 14.87 11.92 26.04
C THR A 153 16.02 12.84 25.60
N TYR A 154 15.76 13.71 24.63
CA TYR A 154 16.73 14.73 24.21
C TYR A 154 16.90 15.82 25.27
N GLY A 155 15.82 16.24 25.92
CA GLY A 155 15.87 17.17 27.05
C GLY A 155 16.73 16.65 28.20
N MET A 156 16.57 15.38 28.58
CA MET A 156 17.34 14.71 29.62
C MET A 156 18.80 14.51 29.22
N LEU A 157 19.07 14.20 27.94
CA LEU A 157 20.43 14.16 27.41
C LEU A 157 21.10 15.54 27.50
N LEU A 158 20.42 16.60 27.06
CA LEU A 158 20.92 17.97 27.12
C LEU A 158 21.11 18.43 28.57
N ALA A 159 20.18 18.11 29.46
CA ALA A 159 20.30 18.39 30.89
C ALA A 159 21.53 17.67 31.49
N GLY A 160 21.72 16.39 31.17
CA GLY A 160 22.90 15.62 31.57
C GLY A 160 24.22 16.24 31.07
N LEU A 161 24.26 16.66 29.79
CA LEU A 161 25.41 17.36 29.22
C LEU A 161 25.66 18.73 29.88
N GLY A 162 24.59 19.46 30.22
CA GLY A 162 24.69 20.73 30.94
C GLY A 162 25.34 20.57 32.33
N ILE A 163 24.95 19.54 33.08
CA ILE A 163 25.54 19.20 34.38
C ILE A 163 27.03 18.86 34.23
N LEU A 164 27.37 18.00 33.27
CA LEU A 164 28.77 17.62 33.01
C LEU A 164 29.63 18.83 32.62
N GLY A 165 29.13 19.71 31.76
CA GLY A 165 29.81 20.94 31.35
C GLY A 165 30.05 21.89 32.53
N PHE A 166 29.06 22.06 33.40
CA PHE A 166 29.20 22.87 34.61
C PHE A 166 30.28 22.32 35.55
N LEU A 167 30.28 21.00 35.80
CA LEU A 167 31.28 20.34 36.64
C LEU A 167 32.69 20.46 36.05
N ALA A 168 32.84 20.31 34.74
CA ALA A 168 34.12 20.49 34.05
C ALA A 168 34.65 21.93 34.16
N ARG A 169 33.78 22.94 34.05
CA ARG A 169 34.16 24.35 34.28
C ARG A 169 34.64 24.57 35.71
N ARG A 170 33.94 24.01 36.71
CA ARG A 170 34.31 24.18 38.12
C ARG A 170 35.70 23.61 38.42
N ARG A 171 36.04 22.46 37.82
CA ARG A 171 37.36 21.82 37.98
C ARG A 171 38.51 22.58 37.34
N LYS A 172 38.26 23.41 36.32
CA LYS A 172 39.29 24.28 35.70
C LYS A 172 39.56 25.57 36.49
N GLN A 173 38.66 25.95 37.39
CA GLN A 173 38.81 27.14 38.23
C GLN A 173 39.29 26.82 39.65
N SER A 174 39.56 25.54 39.94
CA SER A 174 40.30 25.07 41.12
C SER A 174 41.69 24.63 40.67
#